data_AF-A0A947TP93-F1
#
_entry.id   AF-A0A947TP93-F1
#
_cell.length_a   1.000
_cell.length_b   1.000
_cell.length_c   1.000
_cell.angle_alpha   90.00
_cell.angle_beta   90.00
_cell.angle_gamma   90.00
#
_symmetry.space_group_name_H-M   'P 1'
#
loop_
_entity.id
_entity.type
_entity.pdbx_description
1 polymer ?
#
loop_
_entity_poly.entity_id
_entity_poly.type
_entity_poly.pdbx_seq_one_letter_code
_entity_poly.pdbx_strand_id
1 'polypeptide(L)'
;MTPITSQGVLYVVSAPSGAGKTSLVKALLKADPAIRLSISYTTRAPRPGETDGRDYHFVSRERFEVMLAEGEFLEHAEVYGNFYGTSKDSIARDLNAGHDLLLEIDWQGAEQVRQHFPQSASIFILPPSFNALRTRLAGRGQDSDEVIERRLAAAAHDVAHAEAFDYIIVNDDFDHALLDLVAITRSVRLEAARQLYRHAALFDEFRRI
;
A
#
# COMPACT_ATOMS: atom_id res chain seq x y z
N MET A 1 -14.41 -2.82 -19.39
CA MET A 1 -13.91 -3.47 -18.16
C MET A 1 -12.44 -3.73 -18.37
N THR A 2 -11.58 -3.29 -17.45
CA THR A 2 -10.14 -3.60 -17.50
C THR A 2 -9.95 -5.11 -17.40
N PRO A 3 -9.24 -5.77 -18.33
CA PRO A 3 -9.04 -7.21 -18.26
C PRO A 3 -8.26 -7.58 -17.00
N ILE A 4 -8.72 -8.58 -16.26
CA ILE A 4 -7.98 -9.13 -15.12
C ILE A 4 -6.81 -9.94 -15.68
N THR A 5 -5.59 -9.53 -15.34
CA THR A 5 -4.34 -10.09 -15.88
C THR A 5 -3.63 -11.04 -14.92
N SER A 6 -4.13 -11.22 -13.70
CA SER A 6 -3.53 -12.09 -12.67
C SER A 6 -4.58 -12.66 -11.71
N GLN A 7 -4.22 -13.72 -10.98
CA GLN A 7 -5.11 -14.38 -10.02
C GLN A 7 -5.21 -13.63 -8.68
N GLY A 8 -4.12 -12.97 -8.27
CA GLY A 8 -4.05 -12.15 -7.07
C GLY A 8 -4.60 -10.74 -7.25
N VAL A 9 -4.87 -10.07 -6.14
CA VAL A 9 -5.24 -8.64 -6.09
C VAL A 9 -4.06 -7.82 -5.59
N LEU A 10 -3.81 -6.69 -6.24
CA LEU A 10 -2.87 -5.68 -5.76
C LEU A 10 -3.63 -4.58 -5.01
N TYR A 11 -3.39 -4.43 -3.71
CA TYR A 11 -3.90 -3.35 -2.88
C TYR A 11 -2.81 -2.32 -2.67
N VAL A 12 -3.15 -1.04 -2.81
CA VAL A 12 -2.24 0.07 -2.52
C VAL A 12 -2.81 0.85 -1.35
N VAL A 13 -2.07 0.95 -0.25
CA VAL A 13 -2.51 1.69 0.94
C VAL A 13 -1.56 2.87 1.16
N SER A 14 -2.12 4.07 1.08
CA SER A 14 -1.41 5.33 1.36
C SER A 14 -2.11 6.10 2.47
N ALA A 15 -1.35 6.94 3.17
CA ALA A 15 -1.86 7.78 4.24
C ALA A 15 -0.83 8.84 4.60
N PRO A 16 -1.26 10.01 5.13
CA PRO A 16 -0.33 10.94 5.71
C PRO A 16 0.35 10.33 6.95
N SER A 17 1.57 10.77 7.23
CA SER A 17 2.30 10.35 8.43
C SER A 17 1.47 10.60 9.69
N GLY A 18 1.26 9.57 10.53
CA GLY A 18 0.46 9.70 11.76
C GLY A 18 -1.02 9.29 11.63
N ALA A 19 -1.49 8.92 10.44
CA ALA A 19 -2.87 8.46 10.23
C ALA A 19 -3.18 7.03 10.73
N GLY A 20 -2.17 6.28 11.20
CA GLY A 20 -2.35 4.91 11.71
C GLY A 20 -2.24 3.78 10.66
N LYS A 21 -1.79 4.10 9.44
CA LYS A 21 -1.60 3.17 8.32
C LYS A 21 -0.92 1.85 8.70
N THR A 22 0.30 1.91 9.22
CA THR A 22 1.07 0.70 9.56
C THR A 22 0.36 -0.19 10.59
N SER A 23 -0.38 0.39 11.53
CA SER A 23 -1.16 -0.37 12.52
C SER A 23 -2.36 -1.08 11.88
N LEU A 24 -3.09 -0.38 11.00
CA LEU A 24 -4.20 -0.97 10.25
C LEU A 24 -3.74 -2.07 9.30
N VAL A 25 -2.63 -1.85 8.58
CA VAL A 25 -2.03 -2.86 7.68
C VAL A 25 -1.64 -4.11 8.48
N LYS A 26 -0.97 -3.96 9.62
CA LYS A 26 -0.62 -5.11 10.49
C LYS A 26 -1.86 -5.86 10.98
N ALA A 27 -2.91 -5.15 11.36
CA ALA A 27 -4.15 -5.76 11.81
C ALA A 27 -4.89 -6.48 10.66
N LEU A 28 -4.91 -5.89 9.46
CA LEU A 28 -5.45 -6.52 8.26
C LEU A 28 -4.72 -7.82 7.93
N LEU A 29 -3.39 -7.83 7.90
CA LEU A 29 -2.59 -9.02 7.60
C LEU A 29 -2.83 -10.15 8.61
N LYS A 30 -3.16 -9.80 9.87
CA LYS A 30 -3.57 -10.78 10.89
C LYS A 30 -4.99 -11.29 10.65
N ALA A 31 -5.91 -10.42 10.27
CA ALA A 31 -7.31 -10.76 10.00
C ALA A 31 -7.48 -11.56 8.70
N ASP A 32 -6.60 -11.35 7.73
CA ASP A 32 -6.64 -11.96 6.41
C ASP A 32 -5.24 -12.44 5.96
N PRO A 33 -4.85 -13.66 6.36
CA PRO A 33 -3.54 -14.23 6.05
C PRO A 33 -3.30 -14.52 4.56
N ALA A 34 -4.32 -14.38 3.70
CA ALA A 34 -4.15 -14.52 2.26
C ALA A 34 -3.46 -13.30 1.61
N ILE A 35 -3.47 -12.15 2.30
CA ILE A 35 -2.78 -10.94 1.86
C ILE A 35 -1.34 -10.96 2.38
N ARG A 36 -0.39 -10.70 1.50
CA ARG A 36 1.03 -10.53 1.84
C ARG A 36 1.43 -9.07 1.71
N LEU A 37 2.27 -8.61 2.63
CA LEU A 37 2.91 -7.30 2.50
C LEU A 37 4.03 -7.38 1.48
N SER A 38 4.04 -6.46 0.51
CA SER A 38 5.19 -6.29 -0.38
C SER A 38 6.35 -5.66 0.38
N ILE A 39 7.55 -6.23 0.22
CA ILE A 39 8.77 -5.75 0.85
C ILE A 39 9.47 -4.81 -0.14
N SER A 40 9.45 -3.51 0.14
CA SER A 40 10.08 -2.51 -0.72
C SER A 40 11.60 -2.47 -0.54
N TYR A 41 12.30 -1.95 -1.55
CA TYR A 41 13.69 -1.55 -1.46
C TYR A 41 13.79 -0.16 -0.83
N THR A 42 14.86 0.10 -0.09
CA THR A 42 15.15 1.46 0.40
C THR A 42 16.65 1.73 0.50
N THR A 43 17.02 3.00 0.31
CA THR A 43 18.39 3.48 0.56
C THR A 43 18.61 3.97 1.99
N ARG A 44 17.55 4.02 2.79
CA ARG A 44 17.65 4.39 4.21
C ARG A 44 18.42 3.31 4.97
N ALA A 45 19.24 3.69 5.93
CA ALA A 45 19.84 2.73 6.85
C ALA A 45 18.76 2.00 7.70
N PRO A 46 18.92 0.70 7.97
CA PRO A 46 18.02 -0.03 8.86
C PRO A 46 18.02 0.57 10.28
N ARG A 47 16.84 0.65 10.88
CA ARG A 47 16.65 1.04 12.29
C ARG A 47 16.88 -0.16 13.21
N PRO A 48 17.16 0.06 14.50
CA PRO A 48 17.23 -1.03 15.48
C PRO A 48 15.97 -1.91 15.44
N GLY A 49 16.16 -3.21 15.18
CA GLY A 49 15.09 -4.21 15.10
C GLY A 49 14.55 -4.51 13.70
N GLU A 50 14.87 -3.68 12.69
CA GLU A 50 14.55 -3.98 11.29
C GLU A 50 15.49 -5.08 10.74
N THR A 51 14.97 -5.93 9.86
CA THR A 51 15.68 -7.04 9.25
C THR A 51 15.59 -6.96 7.73
N ASP A 52 16.73 -7.09 7.06
CA ASP A 52 16.80 -7.12 5.60
C ASP A 52 16.01 -8.29 5.01
N GLY A 53 15.28 -8.03 3.92
CA GLY A 53 14.40 -9.00 3.28
C GLY A 53 13.14 -9.36 4.07
N ARG A 54 12.87 -8.66 5.18
CA ARG A 54 11.63 -8.77 5.95
C ARG A 54 10.92 -7.43 6.07
N ASP A 55 11.63 -6.42 6.53
CA ASP A 55 11.09 -5.07 6.73
C ASP A 55 11.28 -4.23 5.45
N TYR A 56 12.48 -4.27 4.89
CA TYR A 56 12.85 -3.71 3.58
C TYR A 56 13.99 -4.54 2.98
N HIS A 57 14.22 -4.37 1.68
CA HIS A 57 15.51 -4.65 1.06
C HIS A 57 16.40 -3.41 1.16
N PHE A 58 17.36 -3.42 2.08
CA PHE A 58 18.26 -2.30 2.33
C PHE A 58 19.40 -2.33 1.33
N VAL A 59 19.46 -1.32 0.44
CA VAL A 59 20.47 -1.22 -0.62
C VAL A 59 21.19 0.13 -0.56
N SER A 60 22.38 0.21 -1.17
CA SER A 60 23.04 1.51 -1.32
C SER A 60 22.30 2.38 -2.34
N ARG A 61 22.54 3.69 -2.29
CA ARG A 61 21.97 4.63 -3.27
C ARG A 61 22.41 4.30 -4.69
N GLU A 62 23.67 3.96 -4.88
CA GLU A 62 24.23 3.58 -6.18
C GLU A 62 23.55 2.31 -6.72
N ARG A 63 23.32 1.31 -5.86
CA ARG A 63 22.60 0.10 -6.28
C ARG A 63 21.15 0.41 -6.65
N PHE A 64 20.47 1.26 -5.89
CA PHE A 64 19.11 1.67 -6.18
C PHE A 64 19.02 2.40 -7.54
N GLU A 65 19.96 3.31 -7.81
CA GLU A 65 20.04 4.06 -9.07
C GLU A 65 20.31 3.14 -10.27
N VAL A 66 21.11 2.09 -10.10
CA VAL A 66 21.30 1.05 -11.13
C VAL A 66 20.00 0.30 -11.41
N MET A 67 19.30 -0.19 -10.37
CA MET A 67 18.02 -0.89 -10.53
C MET A 67 16.96 0.01 -11.18
N LEU A 68 16.98 1.31 -10.86
CA LEU A 68 16.12 2.31 -11.46
C LEU A 68 16.41 2.47 -12.96
N ALA A 69 17.68 2.58 -13.35
CA ALA A 69 18.10 2.67 -14.76
C ALA A 69 17.77 1.40 -15.56
N GLU A 70 17.78 0.24 -14.90
CA GLU A 70 17.39 -1.06 -15.46
C GLU A 70 15.86 -1.25 -15.52
N GLY A 71 15.08 -0.31 -14.96
CA GLY A 71 13.62 -0.32 -15.02
C GLY A 71 12.97 -1.37 -14.11
N GLU A 72 13.67 -1.81 -13.06
CA GLU A 72 13.24 -2.91 -12.16
C GLU A 72 12.05 -2.55 -11.26
N PHE A 73 11.76 -1.25 -11.05
CA PHE A 73 10.75 -0.79 -10.09
C PHE A 73 9.38 -0.48 -10.71
N LEU A 74 8.33 -1.09 -10.17
CA LEU A 74 6.93 -0.82 -10.51
C LEU A 74 6.55 0.61 -10.14
N GLU A 75 7.06 1.03 -8.99
CA GLU A 75 6.98 2.38 -8.47
C GLU A 75 8.25 2.69 -7.70
N HIS A 76 8.62 3.97 -7.68
CA HIS A 76 9.65 4.48 -6.80
C HIS A 76 9.36 5.93 -6.38
N ALA A 77 9.86 6.33 -5.22
CA ALA A 77 9.75 7.71 -4.74
C ALA A 77 10.98 8.09 -3.91
N GLU A 78 11.30 9.39 -3.89
CA GLU A 78 12.21 9.96 -2.91
C GLU A 78 11.40 10.55 -1.76
N VAL A 79 11.59 10.02 -0.55
CA VAL A 79 10.85 10.41 0.64
C VAL A 79 11.84 10.77 1.74
N TYR A 80 11.84 12.05 2.14
CA TYR A 80 12.79 12.62 3.10
C TYR A 80 14.27 12.32 2.77
N GLY A 81 14.65 12.43 1.50
CA GLY A 81 16.03 12.25 1.03
C GLY A 81 16.50 10.80 0.90
N ASN A 82 15.59 9.82 1.03
CA ASN A 82 15.88 8.41 0.79
C ASN A 82 14.97 7.88 -0.30
N PHE A 83 15.50 6.99 -1.14
CA PHE A 83 14.70 6.32 -2.15
C PHE A 83 13.97 5.11 -1.55
N TYR A 84 12.78 4.88 -2.09
CA TYR A 84 11.96 3.71 -1.86
C TYR A 84 11.45 3.22 -3.20
N GLY A 85 11.32 1.90 -3.37
CA GLY A 85 10.75 1.35 -4.59
C GLY A 85 10.33 -0.11 -4.46
N THR A 86 9.34 -0.50 -5.27
CA THR A 86 8.78 -1.84 -5.26
C THR A 86 9.11 -2.57 -6.56
N SER A 87 9.71 -3.77 -6.47
CA SER A 87 10.15 -4.54 -7.64
C SER A 87 8.98 -5.04 -8.49
N LYS A 88 9.01 -4.79 -9.81
CA LYS A 88 8.02 -5.32 -10.77
C LYS A 88 7.94 -6.83 -10.74
N ASP A 89 9.11 -7.48 -10.78
CA ASP A 89 9.22 -8.93 -10.87
C ASP A 89 8.74 -9.62 -9.59
N SER A 90 8.97 -9.02 -8.43
CA SER A 90 8.43 -9.54 -7.18
C SER A 90 6.90 -9.51 -7.18
N ILE A 91 6.31 -8.35 -7.54
CA ILE A 91 4.87 -8.19 -7.62
C ILE A 91 4.24 -9.14 -8.64
N ALA A 92 4.80 -9.20 -9.85
CA ALA A 92 4.26 -10.05 -10.92
C ALA A 92 4.29 -11.54 -10.53
N ARG A 93 5.37 -12.02 -9.91
CA ARG A 93 5.48 -13.41 -9.47
C ARG A 93 4.41 -13.79 -8.45
N ASP A 94 4.23 -12.99 -7.41
CA ASP A 94 3.26 -13.28 -6.35
C ASP A 94 1.81 -13.18 -6.86
N LEU A 95 1.47 -12.16 -7.64
CA LEU A 95 0.13 -12.00 -8.20
C LEU A 95 -0.24 -13.14 -9.18
N ASN A 96 0.73 -13.58 -10.00
CA ASN A 96 0.53 -14.71 -10.92
C ASN A 96 0.42 -16.05 -10.18
N ALA A 97 1.03 -16.18 -9.01
CA ALA A 97 0.85 -17.33 -8.11
C ALA A 97 -0.49 -17.30 -7.34
N GLY A 98 -1.34 -16.27 -7.57
CA GLY A 98 -2.63 -16.12 -6.92
C GLY A 98 -2.56 -15.56 -5.50
N HIS A 99 -1.44 -14.97 -5.12
CA HIS A 99 -1.29 -14.30 -3.84
C HIS A 99 -1.75 -12.84 -3.95
N ASP A 100 -2.56 -12.42 -2.98
CA ASP A 100 -2.90 -11.01 -2.84
C ASP A 100 -1.72 -10.26 -2.22
N LEU A 101 -1.43 -9.08 -2.74
CA LEU A 101 -0.33 -8.23 -2.29
C LEU A 101 -0.86 -6.88 -1.82
N LEU A 102 -0.26 -6.37 -0.74
CA LEU A 102 -0.49 -5.03 -0.24
C LEU A 102 0.79 -4.22 -0.31
N LEU A 103 0.72 -3.05 -0.93
CA LEU A 103 1.79 -2.06 -1.03
C LEU A 103 1.49 -0.95 -0.03
N GLU A 104 2.38 -0.77 0.94
CA GLU A 104 2.31 0.32 1.89
C GLU A 104 3.23 1.47 1.42
N ILE A 105 2.73 2.34 0.53
CA ILE A 105 3.52 3.35 -0.19
C ILE A 105 2.92 4.77 -0.08
N ASP A 106 3.66 5.78 -0.55
CA ASP A 106 3.20 7.17 -0.60
C ASP A 106 2.29 7.44 -1.81
N TRP A 107 1.77 8.67 -1.93
CA TRP A 107 0.86 9.02 -3.01
C TRP A 107 1.55 9.02 -4.40
N GLN A 108 2.84 9.32 -4.46
CA GLN A 108 3.63 9.29 -5.71
C GLN A 108 3.76 7.87 -6.24
N GLY A 109 4.10 6.93 -5.35
CA GLY A 109 4.16 5.52 -5.71
C GLY A 109 2.77 4.99 -6.10
N ALA A 110 1.71 5.37 -5.37
CA ALA A 110 0.35 4.98 -5.68
C ALA A 110 -0.11 5.45 -7.08
N GLU A 111 0.26 6.66 -7.47
CA GLU A 111 -0.01 7.18 -8.82
C GLU A 111 0.69 6.36 -9.91
N GLN A 112 1.96 6.01 -9.71
CA GLN A 112 2.69 5.15 -10.64
C GLN A 112 2.06 3.75 -10.72
N VAL A 113 1.68 3.15 -9.60
CA VAL A 113 1.01 1.84 -9.60
C VAL A 113 -0.31 1.90 -10.36
N ARG A 114 -1.12 2.95 -10.18
CA ARG A 114 -2.38 3.13 -10.90
C ARG A 114 -2.18 3.21 -12.42
N GLN A 115 -1.11 3.84 -12.88
CA GLN A 115 -0.77 3.93 -14.30
C GLN A 115 -0.32 2.57 -14.88
N HIS A 116 0.50 1.82 -14.14
CA HIS A 116 1.06 0.53 -14.60
C HIS A 116 0.13 -0.67 -14.36
N PHE A 117 -0.74 -0.59 -13.35
CA PHE A 117 -1.60 -1.66 -12.87
C PHE A 117 -2.99 -1.11 -12.50
N PRO A 118 -3.79 -0.70 -13.51
CA PRO A 118 -5.09 -0.05 -13.30
C PRO A 118 -6.16 -0.93 -12.64
N GLN A 119 -5.94 -2.25 -12.58
CA GLN A 119 -6.78 -3.20 -11.84
C GLN A 119 -6.38 -3.37 -10.35
N SER A 120 -5.47 -2.53 -9.85
CA SER A 120 -5.22 -2.42 -8.40
C SER A 120 -6.41 -1.76 -7.71
N ALA A 121 -6.53 -2.00 -6.40
CA ALA A 121 -7.45 -1.26 -5.54
C ALA A 121 -6.64 -0.35 -4.63
N SER A 122 -6.86 0.95 -4.75
CA SER A 122 -6.15 1.98 -4.01
C SER A 122 -6.99 2.51 -2.85
N ILE A 123 -6.42 2.52 -1.65
CA ILE A 123 -7.06 2.93 -0.40
C ILE A 123 -6.24 4.03 0.26
N PHE A 124 -6.89 5.15 0.55
CA PHE A 124 -6.31 6.24 1.33
C PHE A 124 -6.84 6.22 2.76
N ILE A 125 -5.96 6.26 3.76
CA ILE A 125 -6.35 6.36 5.18
C ILE A 125 -6.22 7.81 5.63
N LEU A 126 -7.32 8.41 6.07
CA LEU A 126 -7.39 9.78 6.55
C LEU A 126 -7.52 9.84 8.08
N PRO A 127 -6.83 10.75 8.80
CA PRO A 127 -7.16 11.02 10.19
C PRO A 127 -8.53 11.73 10.30
N PRO A 128 -9.22 11.66 11.45
CA PRO A 128 -10.56 12.23 11.60
C PRO A 128 -10.57 13.75 11.66
N SER A 129 -9.43 14.35 11.97
CA SER A 129 -9.24 15.79 11.95
C SER A 129 -7.75 16.14 11.95
N PHE A 130 -7.44 17.37 11.57
CA PHE A 130 -6.09 17.92 11.69
C PHE A 130 -5.60 17.92 13.14
N ASN A 131 -6.47 18.21 14.10
CA ASN A 131 -6.11 18.20 15.52
C ASN A 131 -5.77 16.78 16.00
N ALA A 132 -6.56 15.77 15.60
CA ALA A 132 -6.26 14.38 15.93
C ALA A 132 -4.90 13.95 15.36
N LEU A 133 -4.58 14.39 14.14
CA LEU A 133 -3.27 14.15 13.53
C LEU A 133 -2.14 14.79 14.34
N ARG A 134 -2.27 16.06 14.73
CA ARG A 134 -1.29 16.76 15.60
C ARG A 134 -1.10 16.01 16.92
N THR A 135 -2.19 15.63 17.59
CA THR A 135 -2.12 14.87 18.85
C THR A 135 -1.38 13.55 18.67
N ARG A 136 -1.64 12.81 17.57
CA ARG A 136 -0.96 11.53 17.27
C ARG A 136 0.54 11.71 16.99
N LEU A 137 0.93 12.80 16.33
CA LEU A 137 2.35 13.13 16.07
C LEU A 137 3.07 13.52 17.37
N ALA A 138 2.47 14.40 18.17
CA ALA A 138 3.02 14.85 19.45
C ALA A 138 3.13 13.70 20.48
N GLY A 139 2.13 12.81 20.53
CA GLY A 139 2.08 11.70 21.48
C GLY A 139 3.19 10.66 21.34
N ARG A 140 3.97 10.68 20.24
CA ARG A 140 5.15 9.81 20.07
C ARG A 140 6.35 10.28 20.90
N GLY A 141 6.37 11.53 21.36
CA GLY A 141 7.41 12.08 22.24
C GLY A 141 8.83 12.12 21.64
N GLN A 142 8.96 11.96 20.32
CA GLN A 142 10.24 11.83 19.61
C GLN A 142 10.56 13.02 18.72
N ASP A 143 9.60 13.92 18.50
CA ASP A 143 9.68 15.00 17.54
C ASP A 143 9.54 16.35 18.27
N SER A 144 10.33 17.36 17.88
CA SER A 144 10.15 18.75 18.36
C SER A 144 8.91 19.38 17.74
N ASP A 145 8.44 20.49 18.32
CA ASP A 145 7.30 21.25 17.76
C ASP A 145 7.56 21.67 16.30
N GLU A 146 8.79 22.06 15.94
CA GLU A 146 9.11 22.39 14.54
C GLU A 146 9.01 21.18 13.60
N VAL A 147 9.38 19.99 14.08
CA VAL A 147 9.25 18.74 13.31
C VAL A 147 7.78 18.35 13.16
N ILE A 148 6.97 18.55 14.19
CA ILE A 148 5.52 18.29 14.15
C ILE A 148 4.85 19.19 13.10
N GLU A 149 5.12 20.50 13.12
CA GLU A 149 4.54 21.43 12.14
C GLU A 149 4.99 21.11 10.70
N ARG A 150 6.26 20.72 10.49
CA ARG A 150 6.73 20.25 9.17
C ARG A 150 5.97 19.00 8.70
N ARG A 151 5.72 18.05 9.60
CA ARG A 151 4.97 16.82 9.26
C ARG A 151 3.49 17.09 9.02
N LEU A 152 2.89 18.03 9.74
CA LEU A 152 1.52 18.48 9.49
C LEU A 152 1.36 19.14 8.12
N ALA A 153 2.32 19.98 7.73
CA ALA A 153 2.36 20.57 6.38
C ALA A 153 2.49 19.49 5.29
N ALA A 154 3.39 18.51 5.48
CA ALA A 154 3.53 17.38 4.58
C ALA A 154 2.23 16.55 4.48
N ALA A 155 1.55 16.33 5.61
CA ALA A 155 0.29 15.61 5.63
C ALA A 155 -0.82 16.33 4.84
N ALA A 156 -0.89 17.66 4.89
CA ALA A 156 -1.83 18.43 4.08
C ALA A 156 -1.57 18.24 2.58
N HIS A 157 -0.29 18.18 2.19
CA HIS A 157 0.10 17.87 0.81
C HIS A 157 -0.33 16.45 0.41
N ASP A 158 -0.06 15.44 1.23
CA ASP A 158 -0.48 14.06 0.96
C ASP A 158 -2.01 13.93 0.78
N VAL A 159 -2.79 14.63 1.62
CA VAL A 159 -4.26 14.60 1.58
C VAL A 159 -4.82 15.25 0.33
N ALA A 160 -4.13 16.22 -0.28
CA ALA A 160 -4.55 16.83 -1.54
C ALA A 160 -4.62 15.83 -2.70
N HIS A 161 -3.94 14.68 -2.58
CA HIS A 161 -3.96 13.60 -3.57
C HIS A 161 -4.95 12.47 -3.24
N ALA A 162 -5.69 12.57 -2.12
CA ALA A 162 -6.59 11.51 -1.66
C ALA A 162 -7.74 11.23 -2.64
N GLU A 163 -8.20 12.24 -3.40
CA GLU A 163 -9.28 12.12 -4.38
C GLU A 163 -8.93 11.18 -5.56
N ALA A 164 -7.66 10.86 -5.76
CA ALA A 164 -7.20 9.94 -6.80
C ALA A 164 -7.23 8.46 -6.39
N PHE A 165 -7.68 8.15 -5.18
CA PHE A 165 -7.80 6.78 -4.65
C PHE A 165 -9.23 6.25 -4.82
N ASP A 166 -9.35 4.93 -5.01
CA ASP A 166 -10.66 4.27 -5.19
C ASP A 166 -11.50 4.27 -3.90
N TYR A 167 -10.82 4.21 -2.75
CA TYR A 167 -11.44 4.19 -1.42
C TYR A 167 -10.75 5.16 -0.48
N ILE A 168 -11.54 5.78 0.40
CA ILE A 168 -11.05 6.61 1.52
C ILE A 168 -11.63 6.06 2.82
N ILE A 169 -10.77 5.73 3.79
CA ILE A 169 -11.16 5.31 5.14
C ILE A 169 -10.78 6.43 6.11
N VAL A 170 -11.74 6.92 6.89
CA VAL A 170 -11.47 7.84 8.00
C VAL A 170 -11.18 7.02 9.25
N ASN A 171 -9.94 7.09 9.76
CA ASN A 171 -9.51 6.34 10.93
C ASN A 171 -9.77 7.12 12.22
N ASP A 172 -11.05 7.28 12.57
CA ASP A 172 -11.53 7.88 13.82
C ASP A 172 -11.50 6.87 14.98
N ASP A 173 -12.13 5.72 14.77
CA ASP A 173 -12.12 4.51 15.57
C ASP A 173 -11.35 3.42 14.84
N PHE A 174 -10.43 2.78 15.55
CA PHE A 174 -9.51 1.83 14.94
C PHE A 174 -10.21 0.55 14.47
N ASP A 175 -11.16 0.05 15.25
CA ASP A 175 -11.82 -1.22 14.97
C ASP A 175 -12.79 -1.05 13.78
N HIS A 176 -13.51 0.07 13.71
CA HIS A 176 -14.30 0.41 12.52
C HIS A 176 -13.44 0.58 11.27
N ALA A 177 -12.33 1.31 11.34
CA ALA A 177 -11.43 1.49 10.20
C ALA A 177 -10.81 0.16 9.73
N LEU A 178 -10.55 -0.77 10.65
CA LEU A 178 -10.11 -2.13 10.30
C LEU A 178 -11.22 -2.92 9.61
N LEU A 179 -12.46 -2.86 10.12
CA LEU A 179 -13.61 -3.51 9.49
C LEU A 179 -13.84 -3.00 8.07
N ASP A 180 -13.73 -1.68 7.85
CA ASP A 180 -13.83 -1.07 6.53
C ASP A 180 -12.73 -1.56 5.59
N LEU A 181 -11.49 -1.61 6.07
CA LEU A 181 -10.36 -2.10 5.28
C LEU A 181 -10.55 -3.58 4.89
N VAL A 182 -11.03 -4.41 5.81
CA VAL A 182 -11.38 -5.82 5.54
C VAL A 182 -12.56 -5.92 4.56
N ALA A 183 -13.56 -5.05 4.70
CA ALA A 183 -14.72 -5.04 3.80
C ALA A 183 -14.28 -4.72 2.35
N ILE A 184 -13.40 -3.74 2.18
CA ILE A 184 -12.85 -3.36 0.87
C ILE A 184 -12.09 -4.54 0.25
N THR A 185 -11.12 -5.13 0.94
CA THR A 185 -10.33 -6.24 0.37
C THR A 185 -11.20 -7.44 0.01
N ARG A 186 -12.19 -7.77 0.85
CA ARG A 186 -13.16 -8.83 0.56
C ARG A 186 -14.04 -8.49 -0.64
N SER A 187 -14.54 -7.26 -0.72
CA SER A 187 -15.39 -6.80 -1.83
C SER A 187 -14.65 -6.88 -3.17
N VAL A 188 -13.40 -6.41 -3.23
CA VAL A 188 -12.59 -6.43 -4.45
C VAL A 188 -12.41 -7.87 -4.96
N ARG A 189 -12.18 -8.85 -4.07
CA ARG A 189 -12.10 -10.27 -4.48
C ARG A 189 -13.41 -10.81 -5.07
N LEU A 190 -14.55 -10.25 -4.67
CA LEU A 190 -15.88 -10.68 -5.10
C LEU A 190 -16.34 -9.99 -6.39
N GLU A 191 -15.55 -9.07 -6.95
CA GLU A 191 -15.80 -8.49 -8.27
C GLU A 191 -16.03 -9.60 -9.31
N ALA A 192 -17.09 -9.45 -10.11
CA ALA A 192 -17.51 -10.47 -11.07
C ALA A 192 -16.37 -10.89 -12.02
N ALA A 193 -15.56 -9.94 -12.49
CA ALA A 193 -14.42 -10.23 -13.36
C ALA A 193 -13.40 -11.18 -12.70
N ARG A 194 -13.15 -11.01 -11.39
CA ARG A 194 -12.24 -11.88 -10.63
C ARG A 194 -12.87 -13.23 -10.32
N GLN A 195 -14.15 -13.25 -9.95
CA GLN A 195 -14.87 -14.50 -9.69
C GLN A 195 -14.97 -15.36 -10.95
N LEU A 196 -15.29 -14.76 -12.10
CA LEU A 196 -15.31 -15.45 -13.39
C LEU A 196 -13.95 -16.04 -13.77
N TYR A 197 -12.87 -15.30 -13.51
CA TYR A 197 -11.51 -15.77 -13.77
C TYR A 197 -11.09 -16.90 -12.81
N ARG A 198 -11.30 -16.71 -11.50
CA ARG A 198 -10.93 -17.67 -10.45
C ARG A 198 -11.72 -18.97 -10.51
N HIS A 199 -13.00 -18.88 -10.86
CA HIS A 199 -13.92 -20.02 -10.93
C HIS A 199 -14.28 -20.38 -12.37
N ALA A 200 -13.40 -20.10 -13.34
CA ALA A 200 -13.65 -20.34 -14.76
C ALA A 200 -14.16 -21.77 -15.04
N ALA A 201 -13.52 -22.79 -14.43
CA ALA A 201 -13.93 -24.19 -14.57
C ALA A 201 -15.35 -24.46 -14.05
N LEU A 202 -15.74 -23.85 -12.92
CA LEU A 202 -17.09 -23.97 -12.37
C LEU A 202 -18.12 -23.31 -13.30
N PHE A 203 -17.84 -22.10 -13.77
CA PHE A 203 -18.73 -21.43 -14.71
C PHE A 203 -18.86 -22.20 -16.03
N ASP A 204 -17.78 -22.83 -16.52
CA ASP A 204 -17.81 -23.68 -17.71
C ASP A 204 -18.64 -24.95 -17.52
N GLU A 205 -18.68 -25.53 -16.32
CA GLU A 205 -19.57 -26.64 -15.98
C GLU A 205 -21.04 -26.23 -16.13
N PHE A 206 -21.43 -25.09 -15.54
CA PHE A 206 -22.79 -24.56 -15.63
C PHE A 206 -23.19 -24.04 -17.01
N ARG A 207 -22.24 -23.75 -17.91
CA ARG A 207 -22.53 -23.36 -19.31
C ARG A 207 -22.84 -24.56 -20.22
N ARG A 208 -22.55 -25.78 -19.78
CA ARG A 208 -22.72 -27.01 -20.58
C ARG A 208 -24.08 -27.69 -20.37
N ILE A 209 -24.86 -27.24 -19.39
CA ILE A 209 -26.25 -27.68 -19.14
C ILE A 209 -27.24 -26.82 -19.92
#